data_AF-A0A674CMH1-F1
#
_entry.id   AF-A0A674CMH1-F1
#
_cell.length_a   1.000
_cell.length_b   1.000
_cell.length_c   1.000
_cell.angle_alpha   90.00
_cell.angle_beta   90.00
_cell.angle_gamma   90.00
#
_symmetry.space_group_name_H-M   'P 1'
#
loop_
_entity.id
_entity.type
_entity.pdbx_description
1 polymer ?
#
loop_
_entity_poly.entity_id
_entity_poly.type
_entity_poly.pdbx_seq_one_letter_code
_entity_poly.pdbx_strand_id
1 'polypeptide(L)' 'VILKCSHTISSYNTILWYQQSIADTNLKLIGFVFYKNPTVEDQFKEHFEIRGDGEIESSLQLLSGPENSAVYYCAASKTQ' A
#
# COMPACT_ATOMS: atom_id res chain seq x y z
N VAL A 1 -10.34 2.64 -8.68
CA VAL A 1 -10.70 1.49 -7.79
C VAL A 1 -10.10 1.75 -6.42
N ILE A 2 -10.74 1.33 -5.33
CA ILE A 2 -10.20 1.48 -3.97
C ILE A 2 -10.05 0.11 -3.34
N LEU A 3 -8.82 -0.24 -2.96
CA LEU A 3 -8.50 -1.44 -2.18
C LEU A 3 -8.42 -1.07 -0.70
N LYS A 4 -8.81 -2.00 0.18
CA LYS A 4 -8.78 -1.82 1.62
C LYS A 4 -8.01 -2.96 2.27
N CYS A 5 -7.25 -2.63 3.31
CA CYS A 5 -6.51 -3.57 4.12
C CYS A 5 -6.64 -3.18 5.58
N SER A 6 -6.83 -4.15 6.47
CA SER A 6 -6.89 -3.91 7.91
C SER A 6 -6.22 -5.04 8.67
N HIS A 7 -5.81 -4.75 9.91
CA HIS A 7 -5.28 -5.75 10.82
C HIS A 7 -5.71 -5.46 12.26
N THR A 8 -5.52 -6.44 13.14
CA THR A 8 -5.85 -6.35 14.58
C THR A 8 -4.62 -6.55 15.47
N ILE A 9 -3.43 -6.60 14.88
CA ILE A 9 -2.15 -6.81 15.58
C ILE A 9 -1.75 -5.51 16.31
N SER A 10 -1.89 -5.50 17.64
CA SER A 10 -1.72 -4.29 18.46
C SER A 10 -0.31 -3.70 18.49
N SER A 11 0.71 -4.49 18.17
CA SER A 11 2.10 -4.03 18.16
C SER A 11 2.54 -3.44 16.81
N TYR A 12 1.69 -3.55 15.78
CA TYR A 12 1.99 -3.11 14.42
C TYR A 12 1.43 -1.72 14.20
N ASN A 13 2.22 -0.88 13.54
CA ASN A 13 1.97 0.55 13.36
C ASN A 13 2.19 0.98 11.91
N THR A 14 2.42 0.02 11.01
CA THR A 14 2.68 0.27 9.61
C THR A 14 1.92 -0.70 8.73
N ILE A 15 1.18 -0.18 7.74
CA ILE A 15 0.61 -0.97 6.65
C ILE A 15 1.32 -0.60 5.34
N LEU A 16 1.87 -1.59 4.65
CA LEU A 16 2.58 -1.45 3.38
C LEU A 16 1.73 -1.95 2.22
N TRP A 17 1.90 -1.34 1.06
CA TRP A 17 1.25 -1.72 -0.18
C TRP A 17 2.27 -2.07 -1.25
N TYR A 18 2.05 -3.21 -1.90
CA TYR A 18 2.90 -3.72 -2.96
C TYR A 18 2.10 -4.02 -4.22
N GLN A 19 2.78 -3.93 -5.35
CA GLN A 19 2.29 -4.36 -6.65
C GLN A 19 3.16 -5.48 -7.19
N GLN A 20 2.53 -6.48 -7.79
CA GLN A 20 3.17 -7.50 -8.62
C GLN A 20 2.58 -7.42 -10.02
N SER A 21 3.38 -7.00 -11.01
CA SER A 21 2.91 -6.92 -12.39
C SER A 21 2.86 -8.31 -13.02
N ILE A 22 2.07 -8.47 -14.09
CA ILE A 22 1.97 -9.77 -14.79
C ILE A 22 3.31 -10.19 -15.41
N ALA A 23 4.14 -9.22 -15.79
CA ALA A 23 5.43 -9.45 -16.44
C ALA A 23 6.60 -9.65 -15.45
N ASP A 24 6.42 -9.31 -14.17
CA ASP A 24 7.48 -9.29 -13.16
C ASP A 24 6.99 -9.93 -11.86
N THR A 25 7.68 -10.99 -11.41
CA THR A 25 7.32 -11.69 -10.18
C THR A 25 7.75 -10.95 -8.92
N ASN A 26 8.55 -9.88 -9.04
CA ASN A 26 8.99 -9.10 -7.90
C ASN A 26 7.88 -8.22 -7.33
N LEU A 27 7.85 -8.12 -6.01
CA LEU A 27 6.98 -7.17 -5.30
C LEU A 27 7.64 -5.80 -5.31
N LYS A 28 6.98 -4.83 -5.93
CA LYS A 28 7.38 -3.42 -5.91
C LYS A 28 6.60 -2.69 -4.83
N LEU A 29 7.31 -2.02 -3.93
CA LEU A 29 6.68 -1.21 -2.89
C LEU A 29 6.04 0.03 -3.53
N ILE A 30 4.73 0.18 -3.36
CA ILE A 30 4.00 1.38 -3.79
C ILE A 30 4.19 2.48 -2.75
N GLY A 31 4.08 2.09 -1.48
CA GLY A 31 4.14 2.99 -0.35
C GLY A 31 3.61 2.33 0.92
N PHE A 32 3.46 3.13 1.96
CA PHE A 32 3.03 2.66 3.28
C PHE A 32 2.31 3.75 4.06
N VAL A 33 1.62 3.36 5.12
CA VAL A 33 1.12 4.26 6.16
C VAL A 33 1.80 3.91 7.46
N PHE A 34 2.55 4.86 8.03
CA PHE A 34 3.12 4.73 9.38
C PHE A 34 2.33 5.60 10.35
N TYR A 35 1.65 4.98 11.32
CA TYR A 35 0.58 5.64 12.09
C TYR A 35 -0.38 6.36 11.14
N LYS A 36 -0.45 7.69 11.18
CA LYS A 36 -1.32 8.50 10.30
C LYS A 36 -0.56 9.23 9.20
N ASN A 37 0.65 8.76 8.89
CA ASN A 37 1.55 9.37 7.91
C ASN A 37 1.67 8.46 6.67
N PRO A 38 0.80 8.66 5.66
CA PRO A 38 0.93 7.96 4.39
C PRO A 38 2.15 8.47 3.61
N THR A 39 2.88 7.56 2.99
CA THR A 39 4.00 7.84 2.08
C THR A 39 3.82 7.00 0.83
N VAL A 40 4.00 7.62 -0.34
CA VAL A 40 3.99 6.96 -1.65
C VAL A 40 5.36 7.16 -2.27
N GLU A 41 5.95 6.09 -2.80
CA GLU A 41 7.23 6.14 -3.51
C GLU A 41 7.12 7.05 -4.74
N ASP A 42 8.18 7.78 -5.06
CA ASP A 42 8.16 8.84 -6.08
C ASP A 42 7.62 8.38 -7.44
N GLN A 43 8.02 7.19 -7.88
CA GLN A 43 7.58 6.59 -9.15
C GLN A 43 6.07 6.24 -9.20
N PHE A 44 5.40 6.22 -8.04
CA PHE A 44 4.01 5.79 -7.91
C PHE A 44 3.04 6.91 -7.52
N LYS A 45 3.55 8.12 -7.20
CA LYS A 45 2.75 9.27 -6.74
C LYS A 45 1.64 9.73 -7.70
N GLU A 46 1.83 9.56 -9.01
CA GLU A 46 0.83 9.97 -10.03
C GLU A 46 -0.25 8.89 -10.25
N HIS A 47 0.02 7.65 -9.87
CA HIS A 47 -0.84 6.50 -10.18
C HIS A 47 -1.65 6.03 -8.97
N PHE A 48 -1.13 6.28 -7.76
CA PHE A 48 -1.64 5.74 -6.51
C PHE A 48 -1.76 6.80 -5.44
N GLU A 49 -2.82 6.70 -4.65
CA GLU A 49 -2.99 7.46 -3.42
C GLU A 49 -3.21 6.50 -2.26
N ILE A 50 -2.49 6.71 -1.15
CA ILE A 50 -2.60 5.90 0.07
C ILE A 50 -3.22 6.75 1.18
N ARG A 51 -4.18 6.18 1.90
CA ARG A 51 -4.78 6.79 3.10
C ARG A 51 -4.92 5.77 4.23
N GLY A 52 -5.15 6.25 5.44
CA GLY A 52 -5.55 5.42 6.58
C GLY A 52 -4.67 5.62 7.82
N ASP A 53 -4.70 4.60 8.66
CA ASP A 53 -3.98 4.46 9.91
C ASP A 53 -3.25 3.10 9.94
N GLY A 54 -1.92 3.14 9.98
CA GLY A 54 -1.05 1.97 10.01
C GLY A 54 -1.22 1.08 11.25
N GLU A 55 -1.97 1.51 12.27
CA GLU A 55 -2.33 0.67 13.42
C GLU A 55 -3.62 -0.14 13.21
N ILE A 56 -4.45 0.23 12.23
CA ILE A 56 -5.85 -0.26 12.12
C ILE A 56 -6.20 -0.65 10.68
N GLU A 57 -6.15 0.29 9.75
CA GLU A 57 -6.59 0.11 8.38
C GLU A 57 -5.95 1.09 7.40
N SER A 58 -5.72 0.64 6.17
CA SER A 58 -5.26 1.49 5.07
C SER A 58 -6.06 1.22 3.81
N SER A 59 -6.16 2.24 2.97
CA SER A 59 -6.71 2.14 1.62
C SER A 59 -5.71 2.58 0.57
N LEU A 60 -5.75 1.88 -0.57
CA LEU A 60 -4.99 2.20 -1.78
C LEU A 60 -5.98 2.55 -2.88
N GLN A 61 -5.95 3.79 -3.34
CA GLN A 61 -6.76 4.28 -4.45
C GLN A 61 -5.93 4.26 -5.75
N LEU A 62 -6.45 3.54 -6.75
CA LEU A 62 -5.92 3.50 -8.11
C LEU A 62 -6.52 4.65 -8.90
N LEU A 63 -5.69 5.63 -9.29
CA LEU A 63 -6.13 6.89 -9.88
C LEU A 63 -6.48 6.76 -11.37
N SER A 64 -5.63 6.14 -12.20
CA SER A 64 -5.89 5.60 -13.55
C SER A 64 -4.55 5.30 -14.24
N GLY A 65 -4.46 4.25 -15.07
CA GLY A 65 -3.27 3.91 -15.85
C GLY A 65 -3.21 2.42 -16.25
N PRO A 66 -2.50 2.06 -17.33
CA PRO A 66 -2.33 0.66 -17.78
C PRO A 66 -1.59 -0.20 -16.75
N GLU A 67 -0.80 0.43 -15.87
CA GLU A 67 -0.13 -0.19 -14.73
C GLU A 67 -1.12 -0.85 -13.75
N ASN A 68 -2.41 -0.52 -13.79
CA ASN A 68 -3.39 -1.03 -12.82
C ASN A 68 -3.75 -2.52 -12.97
N SER A 69 -3.36 -3.16 -14.09
CA SER A 69 -3.57 -4.60 -14.31
C SER A 69 -2.47 -5.42 -13.63
N ALA A 70 -2.54 -5.49 -12.31
CA ALA A 70 -1.58 -6.18 -11.46
C ALA A 70 -2.28 -6.84 -10.26
N VAL A 71 -1.53 -7.70 -9.55
CA VAL A 71 -1.94 -8.18 -8.23
C VAL A 71 -1.40 -7.22 -7.18
N TYR A 72 -2.24 -6.88 -6.21
CA TYR A 72 -1.90 -5.97 -5.12
C TYR A 72 -1.87 -6.73 -3.81
N TYR A 73 -0.83 -6.48 -3.02
CA TYR A 73 -0.64 -7.08 -1.71
C TYR A 73 -0.55 -5.98 -0.66
N CYS A 74 -1.12 -6.23 0.52
CA CYS A 74 -0.85 -5.44 1.70
C CYS A 74 -0.16 -6.28 2.77
N ALA A 75 0.66 -5.64 3.59
CA ALA A 75 1.31 -6.26 4.74
C ALA A 75 1.24 -5.31 5.94
N ALA A 76 1.05 -5.85 7.13
CA ALA A 76 1.16 -5.10 8.37
C ALA A 76 2.52 -5.39 9.01
N SER A 77 3.15 -4.39 9.62
CA SER A 77 4.43 -4.54 10.30
C SER A 77 4.57 -3.62 11.51
N LYS A 78 5.52 -3.96 12.38
CA LYS A 78 6.04 -3.07 13.41
C LYS A 78 7.36 -2.48 12.93
N THR A 79 7.46 -1.17 12.84
CA THR A 79 8.76 -0.50 12.63
C THR A 79 9.65 -0.68 13.87
N GLN A 80 10.91 -1.04 13.64
CA GLN A 80 11.94 -1.18 14.68
C GLN A 80 12.59 0.14 15.02
#